data_AF-A0A9E5FJS9-F1
#
_entry.id   AF-A0A9E5FJS9-F1
#
_cell.length_a   1.000
_cell.length_b   1.000
_cell.length_c   1.000
_cell.angle_alpha   90.00
_cell.angle_beta   90.00
_cell.angle_gamma   90.00
#
_symmetry.space_group_name_H-M   'P 1'
#
loop_
_entity.id
_entity.type
_entity.pdbx_description
1 polymer ?
#
loop_
_entity_poly.entity_id
_entity_poly.type
_entity_poly.pdbx_seq_one_letter_code
_entity_poly.pdbx_strand_id
1 'polypeptide(L)'
;MASMVEAASASTIEAMQYGKAVIVLDHGFYKELPDDCVRKVPVDNEIDGLRHNLEMLCRDHEYRGQLGEKARNYAIQRFRPEQYASHIIEMCGLIPKASICRNRVDQSTQYYKSMLESWGATNLVLTHPDVMVPMNFIQKASASTTRTDSCRSV
;
A
#
# COMPACT_ATOMS: atom_id res chain seq x y z
N MET A 1 3.24 3.88 21.56
CA MET A 1 1.94 4.05 20.87
C MET A 1 2.11 3.45 19.48
N ALA A 2 1.63 2.23 19.28
CA ALA A 2 2.02 1.39 18.14
C ALA A 2 1.32 1.78 16.83
N SER A 3 2.10 1.72 15.75
CA SER A 3 1.89 1.59 14.28
C SER A 3 0.51 1.24 13.65
N MET A 4 -0.62 1.37 14.35
CA MET A 4 -1.93 0.89 13.88
C MET A 4 -2.62 1.80 12.84
N VAL A 5 -1.90 2.79 12.29
CA VAL A 5 -2.47 3.77 11.33
C VAL A 5 -2.60 3.19 9.92
N GLU A 6 -1.71 2.28 9.51
CA GLU A 6 -1.59 1.84 8.10
C GLU A 6 -2.18 0.45 7.80
N ALA A 7 -2.57 -0.32 8.82
CA ALA A 7 -3.08 -1.68 8.61
C ALA A 7 -4.61 -1.67 8.47
N ALA A 8 -5.08 -1.91 7.24
CA ALA A 8 -6.47 -2.30 7.02
C ALA A 8 -6.71 -3.73 7.55
N SER A 9 -7.90 -3.99 8.08
CA SER A 9 -8.27 -5.30 8.62
C SER A 9 -9.13 -6.08 7.65
N ALA A 10 -8.58 -7.17 7.10
CA ALA A 10 -9.32 -8.08 6.23
C ALA A 10 -10.51 -8.73 6.94
N SER A 11 -10.37 -9.07 8.24
CA SER A 11 -11.45 -9.71 9.01
C SER A 11 -12.65 -8.77 9.22
N THR A 12 -12.41 -7.47 9.38
CA THR A 12 -13.47 -6.46 9.42
C THR A 12 -14.23 -6.44 8.10
N ILE A 13 -13.52 -6.44 6.98
CA ILE A 13 -14.14 -6.41 5.65
C ILE A 13 -14.89 -7.71 5.35
N GLU A 14 -14.39 -8.87 5.76
CA GLU A 14 -15.13 -10.14 5.69
C GLU A 14 -16.42 -10.09 6.51
N ALA A 15 -16.37 -9.64 7.76
CA ALA A 15 -17.56 -9.52 8.60
C ALA A 15 -18.63 -8.62 7.95
N MET A 16 -18.21 -7.51 7.34
CA MET A 16 -19.10 -6.63 6.58
C MET A 16 -19.70 -7.36 5.36
N GLN A 17 -18.89 -8.08 4.58
CA GLN A 17 -19.37 -8.86 3.42
C GLN A 17 -20.41 -9.94 3.82
N TYR A 18 -20.25 -10.55 4.99
CA TYR A 18 -21.23 -11.48 5.56
C TYR A 18 -22.48 -10.82 6.15
N GLY A 19 -22.58 -9.49 6.09
CA GLY A 19 -23.70 -8.72 6.62
C GLY A 19 -23.77 -8.74 8.14
N LYS A 20 -22.63 -8.82 8.82
CA LYS A 20 -22.57 -8.71 10.29
C LYS A 20 -22.43 -7.24 10.67
N ALA A 21 -23.13 -6.84 11.73
CA ALA A 21 -22.86 -5.58 12.40
C ALA A 21 -21.44 -5.61 12.99
N VAL A 22 -20.63 -4.60 12.69
CA VAL A 22 -19.24 -4.52 13.14
C VAL A 22 -19.05 -3.28 14.01
N ILE A 23 -18.33 -3.47 15.12
CA ILE A 23 -17.83 -2.40 15.96
C ILE A 23 -16.33 -2.25 15.66
N VAL A 24 -15.89 -1.02 15.39
CA VAL A 24 -14.49 -0.69 15.09
C VAL A 24 -14.04 0.47 15.96
N LEU A 25 -12.73 0.61 16.14
CA LEU A 25 -12.15 1.80 16.76
C LEU A 25 -12.19 2.99 15.78
N ASP A 26 -12.47 4.20 16.25
CA ASP A 26 -12.47 5.42 15.43
C ASP A 26 -11.04 5.92 15.16
N HIS A 27 -10.28 5.12 14.43
CA HIS A 27 -8.87 5.39 14.17
C HIS A 27 -8.38 4.75 12.87
N GLY A 28 -7.39 5.37 12.22
CA GLY A 28 -6.75 4.84 11.02
C GLY A 28 -7.73 4.51 9.90
N PHE A 29 -7.53 3.38 9.23
CA PHE A 29 -8.40 2.87 8.17
C PHE A 29 -9.90 2.84 8.53
N TYR A 30 -10.24 2.52 9.78
CA TYR A 30 -11.62 2.39 10.21
C TYR A 30 -12.38 3.72 10.22
N LYS A 31 -11.66 4.85 10.32
CA LYS A 31 -12.26 6.19 10.26
C LYS A 31 -12.86 6.48 8.89
N GLU A 32 -12.31 5.89 7.83
CA GLU A 32 -12.78 6.03 6.45
C GLU A 32 -14.05 5.22 6.17
N LEU A 33 -14.40 4.25 7.02
CA LEU A 33 -15.63 3.48 6.87
C LEU A 33 -16.85 4.38 7.18
N PRO A 34 -17.95 4.27 6.42
CA PRO A 34 -19.14 5.07 6.69
C PRO A 34 -19.77 4.78 8.05
N ASP A 35 -20.26 5.82 8.73
CA ASP A 35 -20.88 5.71 10.08
C ASP A 35 -22.19 4.92 10.08
N ASP A 36 -22.84 4.79 8.92
CA ASP A 36 -24.05 4.01 8.75
C ASP A 36 -23.78 2.54 8.37
N CYS A 37 -22.51 2.17 8.22
CA CYS A 37 -22.06 0.81 7.91
C CYS A 37 -21.36 0.14 9.10
N VAL A 38 -20.81 0.92 10.03
CA VAL A 38 -20.11 0.39 11.22
C VAL A 38 -20.40 1.25 12.45
N ARG A 39 -20.25 0.67 13.64
CA ARG A 39 -20.24 1.45 14.90
C ARG A 39 -18.81 1.78 15.28
N LYS A 40 -18.52 3.08 15.40
CA LYS A 40 -17.20 3.56 15.79
C LYS A 40 -17.13 3.81 17.30
N VAL A 41 -16.03 3.37 17.90
CA VAL A 41 -15.71 3.57 19.32
C VAL A 41 -14.60 4.62 19.40
N PRO A 42 -14.80 5.72 20.15
CA PRO A 42 -13.79 6.77 20.27
C PRO A 42 -12.58 6.28 21.10
N VAL A 43 -11.37 6.67 20.71
CA VAL A 43 -10.10 6.21 21.31
C VAL A 43 -9.89 6.75 22.72
N ASP A 44 -10.42 7.93 23.02
CA ASP A 44 -10.35 8.56 24.34
C ASP A 44 -11.38 7.99 25.33
N ASN A 45 -12.37 7.23 24.84
CA ASN A 45 -13.39 6.61 25.68
C ASN A 45 -13.80 5.21 25.19
N GLU A 46 -12.81 4.33 25.06
CA GLU A 46 -13.00 3.00 24.48
C GLU A 46 -13.95 2.11 25.29
N ILE A 47 -13.80 2.09 26.62
CA ILE A 47 -14.54 1.17 27.49
C ILE A 47 -16.05 1.47 27.46
N ASP A 48 -16.42 2.74 27.68
CA ASP A 48 -17.84 3.12 27.72
C ASP A 48 -18.44 3.11 26.32
N GLY A 49 -17.67 3.54 25.30
CA GLY A 49 -18.09 3.48 23.91
C GLY A 49 -18.36 2.05 23.43
N LEU A 50 -17.48 1.10 23.77
CA LEU A 50 -17.67 -0.30 23.43
C LEU A 50 -18.88 -0.90 24.15
N ARG A 51 -19.00 -0.66 25.47
CA ARG A 51 -20.15 -1.13 26.27
C ARG A 51 -21.46 -0.63 25.67
N HIS A 52 -21.57 0.67 25.43
CA HIS A 52 -22.78 1.28 24.87
C HIS A 52 -23.17 0.67 23.52
N ASN A 53 -22.20 0.50 22.62
CA ASN A 53 -22.45 -0.08 21.30
C ASN A 53 -22.89 -1.56 21.39
N LEU A 54 -22.27 -2.34 22.27
CA LEU A 54 -22.66 -3.74 22.49
C LEU A 54 -24.08 -3.85 23.07
N GLU A 55 -24.39 -3.07 24.11
CA GLU A 55 -25.73 -3.06 24.72
C GLU A 55 -26.82 -2.68 23.71
N MET A 56 -26.56 -1.65 22.90
CA MET A 56 -27.48 -1.20 21.85
C MET A 56 -27.70 -2.30 20.80
N LEU A 57 -26.64 -2.91 20.27
CA LEU A 57 -26.75 -3.99 19.27
C LEU A 57 -27.35 -5.29 19.84
N CYS A 58 -27.23 -5.52 21.14
CA CYS A 58 -27.89 -6.62 21.83
C CYS A 58 -29.39 -6.37 21.99
N ARG A 59 -29.80 -5.13 22.27
CA ARG A 59 -31.19 -4.75 22.54
C ARG A 59 -32.00 -4.57 21.27
N ASP A 60 -31.40 -4.01 20.22
CA ASP A 60 -32.07 -3.69 18.97
C ASP A 60 -31.63 -4.63 17.85
N HIS A 61 -32.38 -5.73 17.70
CA HIS A 61 -32.13 -6.74 16.68
C HIS A 61 -32.37 -6.22 15.27
N GLU A 62 -33.34 -5.32 15.09
CA GLU A 62 -33.69 -4.78 13.78
C GLU A 62 -32.60 -3.84 13.29
N TYR A 63 -32.18 -2.88 14.14
CA TYR A 63 -31.07 -1.99 13.84
C TYR A 63 -29.78 -2.77 13.54
N ARG A 64 -29.49 -3.82 14.33
CA ARG A 64 -28.34 -4.69 14.07
C ARG A 64 -28.39 -5.33 12.68
N GLY A 65 -29.57 -5.78 12.24
CA GLY A 65 -29.78 -6.32 10.90
C GLY A 65 -29.57 -5.27 9.82
N GLN A 66 -30.19 -4.10 9.97
CA GLN A 66 -30.07 -2.98 9.02
C GLN A 66 -28.62 -2.49 8.88
N LEU A 67 -27.89 -2.38 9.99
CA LEU A 67 -26.48 -2.01 10.00
C LEU A 67 -25.63 -3.02 9.24
N GLY A 68 -25.86 -4.32 9.47
CA GLY A 68 -25.17 -5.39 8.75
C GLY A 68 -25.47 -5.39 7.24
N GLU A 69 -26.71 -5.12 6.85
CA GLU A 69 -27.10 -5.03 5.44
C GLU A 69 -26.42 -3.84 4.74
N LYS A 70 -26.41 -2.67 5.37
CA LYS A 70 -25.68 -1.50 4.87
C LYS A 70 -24.19 -1.79 4.72
N ALA A 71 -23.59 -2.41 5.75
CA ALA A 71 -22.18 -2.81 5.73
C ALA A 71 -21.87 -3.74 4.56
N ARG A 72 -22.74 -4.73 4.29
CA ARG A 72 -22.61 -5.65 3.16
C ARG A 72 -22.68 -4.96 1.82
N ASN A 73 -23.69 -4.09 1.64
CA ASN A 73 -23.88 -3.34 0.41
C ASN A 73 -22.66 -2.46 0.11
N TYR A 74 -22.13 -1.76 1.12
CA TYR A 74 -20.90 -0.99 0.99
C TYR A 74 -19.70 -1.88 0.66
N ALA A 75 -19.50 -2.98 1.39
CA ALA A 75 -18.31 -3.81 1.24
C ALA A 75 -18.22 -4.49 -0.13
N ILE A 76 -19.34 -5.03 -0.63
CA ILE A 76 -19.40 -5.68 -1.96
C ILE A 76 -19.12 -4.67 -3.09
N GLN A 77 -19.52 -3.40 -2.90
CA GLN A 77 -19.27 -2.36 -3.89
C GLN A 77 -17.83 -1.84 -3.83
N ARG A 78 -17.28 -1.65 -2.63
CA ARG A 78 -16.00 -0.97 -2.40
C ARG A 78 -14.78 -1.88 -2.45
N PHE A 79 -14.89 -3.10 -1.92
CA PHE A 79 -13.78 -4.03 -1.72
C PHE A 79 -13.86 -5.22 -2.67
N ARG A 80 -13.59 -4.96 -3.96
CA ARG A 80 -13.69 -5.94 -5.04
C ARG A 80 -12.29 -6.44 -5.44
N PRO A 81 -11.93 -7.70 -5.12
CA PRO A 81 -10.60 -8.24 -5.44
C PRO A 81 -10.26 -8.17 -6.93
N GLU A 82 -11.25 -8.35 -7.80
CA GLU A 82 -11.06 -8.35 -9.25
C GLU A 82 -10.68 -6.95 -9.77
N GLN A 83 -11.32 -5.92 -9.21
CA GLN A 83 -11.01 -4.52 -9.55
C GLN A 83 -9.62 -4.15 -9.04
N TYR A 84 -9.29 -4.57 -7.82
CA TYR A 84 -7.95 -4.36 -7.26
C TYR A 84 -6.87 -5.00 -8.14
N ALA A 85 -7.03 -6.26 -8.53
CA ALA A 85 -6.11 -6.95 -9.43
C ALA A 85 -6.01 -6.25 -10.80
N SER A 86 -7.14 -5.83 -11.37
CA SER A 86 -7.17 -5.10 -12.65
C SER A 86 -6.40 -3.79 -12.58
N HIS A 87 -6.56 -3.01 -11.51
CA HIS A 87 -5.83 -1.76 -11.32
C HIS A 87 -4.32 -1.99 -11.15
N ILE A 88 -3.89 -3.06 -10.47
CA ILE A 88 -2.46 -3.40 -10.39
C ILE A 88 -1.91 -3.74 -11.77
N ILE A 89 -2.62 -4.53 -12.56
CA ILE A 89 -2.20 -4.89 -13.92
C ILE A 89 -2.10 -3.63 -14.80
N GLU A 90 -3.09 -2.75 -14.73
CA GLU A 90 -3.07 -1.46 -15.43
C GLU A 90 -1.88 -0.60 -15.00
N MET A 91 -1.65 -0.49 -13.70
CA MET A 91 -0.50 0.23 -13.13
C MET A 91 0.82 -0.35 -13.64
N CYS A 92 0.97 -1.68 -13.65
CA CYS A 92 2.14 -2.36 -14.21
C CYS A 92 2.34 -2.04 -15.70
N GLY A 93 1.26 -1.87 -16.47
CA GLY A 93 1.30 -1.42 -17.85
C GLY A 93 1.75 0.03 -18.05
N LEU A 94 1.69 0.88 -17.01
CA LEU A 94 2.15 2.28 -17.02
C LEU A 94 3.62 2.42 -16.62
N ILE A 95 4.18 1.45 -15.88
CA ILE A 95 5.59 1.41 -15.46
C ILE A 95 6.62 1.41 -16.63
N PRO A 96 6.33 0.94 -17.87
CA PRO A 96 7.28 1.02 -18.98
C PRO A 96 7.77 2.44 -19.28
N LYS A 97 6.98 3.48 -18.97
CA LYS A 97 7.42 4.87 -19.14
C LYS A 97 8.58 5.24 -18.20
N ALA A 98 8.67 4.60 -17.04
CA ALA A 98 9.81 4.71 -16.13
C ALA A 98 10.98 3.78 -16.54
N SER A 99 10.70 2.63 -17.18
CA SER A 99 11.74 1.71 -17.64
C SER A 99 12.47 2.18 -18.91
N ILE A 100 11.87 3.04 -19.74
CA ILE A 100 12.57 3.71 -20.85
C ILE A 100 13.77 4.50 -20.31
N CYS A 101 13.61 5.23 -19.21
CA CYS A 101 14.72 5.95 -18.58
C CYS A 101 15.81 4.97 -18.10
N ARG A 102 15.43 3.82 -17.54
CA ARG A 102 16.36 2.77 -17.10
C ARG A 102 17.13 2.15 -18.27
N ASN A 103 16.45 1.74 -19.32
CA ASN A 103 17.08 1.15 -20.51
C ASN A 103 18.02 2.14 -21.21
N ARG A 104 17.65 3.42 -21.30
CA ARG A 104 18.52 4.45 -21.90
C ARG A 104 19.74 4.78 -21.03
N VAL A 105 19.58 4.74 -19.71
CA VAL A 105 20.69 4.85 -18.75
C VAL A 105 21.63 3.66 -18.87
N ASP A 106 21.10 2.44 -18.94
CA ASP A 106 21.90 1.22 -19.09
C ASP A 106 22.65 1.20 -20.43
N GLN A 107 21.97 1.53 -21.53
CA GLN A 107 22.59 1.65 -22.86
C GLN A 107 23.69 2.72 -22.89
N SER A 108 23.44 3.90 -22.30
CA SER A 108 24.45 4.96 -22.23
C SER A 108 25.66 4.51 -21.41
N THR A 109 25.45 3.85 -20.28
CA THR A 109 26.52 3.34 -19.41
C THR A 109 27.35 2.28 -20.14
N GLN A 110 26.71 1.37 -20.88
CA GLN A 110 27.40 0.35 -21.69
C GLN A 110 28.21 0.97 -22.83
N TYR A 111 27.67 1.99 -23.51
CA TYR A 111 28.37 2.72 -24.57
C TYR A 111 29.61 3.47 -24.04
N TYR A 112 29.47 4.19 -22.93
CA TYR A 112 30.61 4.88 -22.33
C TYR A 112 31.66 3.90 -21.82
N LYS A 113 31.24 2.76 -21.23
CA LYS A 113 32.15 1.69 -20.83
C LYS A 113 32.96 1.16 -22.01
N SER A 114 32.32 0.81 -23.13
CA SER A 114 33.03 0.26 -24.29
C SER A 114 33.93 1.28 -24.97
N MET A 115 33.53 2.56 -25.03
CA MET A 115 34.37 3.64 -25.53
C MET A 115 35.63 3.81 -24.66
N LEU A 116 35.48 3.83 -23.33
CA LEU A 116 36.60 3.96 -22.40
C LEU A 116 37.55 2.75 -22.46
N GLU A 117 37.01 1.53 -22.52
CA GLU A 117 37.79 0.31 -22.73
C GLU A 117 38.59 0.37 -24.05
N SER A 118 37.99 0.90 -25.13
CA SER A 118 38.68 1.05 -26.43
C SER A 118 39.86 2.04 -26.39
N TRP A 119 39.84 2.98 -25.44
CA TRP A 119 40.93 3.93 -25.18
C TRP A 119 41.95 3.44 -24.15
N GLY A 120 41.89 2.17 -23.75
CA GLY A 120 42.83 1.56 -22.80
C GLY A 120 42.51 1.86 -21.34
N ALA A 121 41.34 2.44 -21.03
CA ALA A 121 40.92 2.62 -19.66
C ALA A 121 40.65 1.27 -19.00
N THR A 122 41.30 1.01 -17.86
CA THR A 122 40.99 -0.15 -17.01
C THR A 122 39.75 0.16 -16.16
N ASN A 123 39.04 -0.86 -15.63
CA ASN A 123 37.89 -0.67 -14.73
C ASN A 123 38.17 0.28 -13.53
N LEU A 124 39.44 0.54 -13.19
CA LEU A 124 39.85 1.54 -12.19
C LEU A 124 39.48 2.99 -12.56
N VAL A 125 39.39 3.34 -13.84
CA VAL A 125 39.00 4.69 -14.28
C VAL A 125 37.53 4.94 -13.96
N LEU A 126 36.70 3.89 -14.05
CA LEU A 126 35.28 3.93 -13.68
C LEU A 126 35.05 4.02 -12.17
N THR A 127 36.08 3.90 -11.34
CA THR A 127 35.99 4.10 -9.89
C THR A 127 36.66 5.40 -9.44
N HIS A 128 37.27 6.16 -10.36
CA HIS A 128 37.90 7.44 -10.03
C HIS A 128 36.83 8.48 -9.68
N PRO A 129 37.00 9.25 -8.59
CA PRO A 129 35.99 10.20 -8.11
C PRO A 129 35.60 11.25 -9.17
N ASP A 130 36.54 11.70 -10.00
CA ASP A 130 36.26 12.68 -11.05
C ASP A 130 35.38 12.14 -12.19
N VAL A 131 35.31 10.81 -12.36
CA VAL A 131 34.41 10.14 -13.31
C VAL A 131 33.09 9.76 -12.63
N MET A 132 33.14 9.32 -11.37
CA MET A 132 31.97 8.86 -10.61
C MET A 132 31.07 10.00 -10.11
N VAL A 133 31.64 11.13 -9.69
CA VAL A 133 30.87 12.28 -9.15
C VAL A 133 29.91 12.85 -10.21
N PRO A 134 30.32 13.05 -11.48
CA PRO A 134 29.40 13.41 -12.54
C PRO A 134 28.40 12.30 -12.88
N MET A 135 28.70 11.01 -12.67
CA MET A 135 27.73 9.93 -12.92
C MET A 135 26.73 9.69 -11.78
N ASN A 136 26.93 10.28 -10.59
CA ASN A 136 26.04 10.13 -9.44
C ASN A 136 24.61 10.65 -9.67
N PHE A 137 24.37 11.54 -10.64
CA PHE A 137 23.00 11.95 -10.98
C PHE A 137 22.20 10.82 -11.63
N ILE A 138 22.88 9.92 -12.36
CA ILE A 138 22.29 8.73 -12.99
C ILE A 138 21.98 7.67 -11.92
N GLN A 139 22.88 7.49 -10.95
CA GLN A 139 22.73 6.50 -9.88
C GLN A 139 21.64 6.86 -8.87
N LYS A 140 21.42 8.15 -8.60
CA LYS A 140 20.27 8.62 -7.78
C LYS A 140 18.92 8.30 -8.42
N ALA A 141 18.84 8.12 -9.74
CA ALA A 141 17.61 7.73 -10.43
C ALA A 141 17.34 6.21 -10.40
N SER A 142 18.35 5.37 -10.14
CA SER A 142 18.22 3.90 -10.05
C SER A 142 18.18 3.38 -8.61
N ALA A 143 18.82 4.07 -7.66
CA ALA A 143 18.90 3.68 -6.25
C ALA A 143 17.62 3.95 -5.42
N SER A 144 16.64 4.69 -5.95
CA SER A 144 15.36 4.90 -5.28
C SER A 144 14.40 3.70 -5.36
N THR A 145 14.81 2.58 -5.96
CA THR A 145 13.94 1.38 -6.14
C THR A 145 14.44 0.12 -5.41
N THR A 146 15.61 0.11 -4.76
CA THR A 146 16.20 -1.13 -4.17
C THR A 146 16.07 -1.29 -2.65
N ARG A 147 15.05 -0.71 -2.01
CA ARG A 147 14.67 -1.08 -0.63
C ARG A 147 13.29 -1.73 -0.59
N THR A 148 13.22 -3.00 -1.00
CA THR A 148 12.37 -4.06 -0.40
C THR A 148 12.58 -5.36 -1.17
N ASP A 149 13.66 -6.09 -0.90
CA ASP A 149 13.79 -7.52 -1.24
C ASP A 149 14.54 -8.23 -0.09
N SER A 150 13.96 -8.15 1.12
CA SER A 150 14.48 -8.81 2.32
C SER A 150 13.44 -9.68 3.04
N CYS A 151 12.37 -10.11 2.34
CA CYS A 151 11.45 -11.11 2.89
C CYS A 151 11.02 -12.10 1.80
N ARG A 152 11.94 -13.00 1.42
CA ARG A 152 11.59 -14.32 0.89
C ARG A 152 12.54 -15.35 1.50
N SER A 153 12.14 -15.86 2.65
CA SER A 153 12.50 -17.19 3.15
C SER A 153 11.62 -17.52 4.36
N VAL A 154 10.37 -17.90 4.09
CA VAL A 154 9.68 -19.06 4.70
C VAL A 154 8.73 -19.62 3.64
#